data_AF-A0A3G9K7G1-F1
#
_entry.id   AF-A0A3G9K7G1-F1
#
_cell.length_a   1.000
_cell.length_b   1.000
_cell.length_c   1.000
_cell.angle_alpha   90.00
_cell.angle_beta   90.00
_cell.angle_gamma   90.00
#
_symmetry.space_group_name_H-M   'P 1'
#
loop_
_entity.id
_entity.type
_entity.pdbx_description
1 polymer ?
#
loop_
_entity_poly.entity_id
_entity_poly.type
_entity_poly.pdbx_seq_one_letter_code
_entity_poly.pdbx_strand_id
1 'polypeptide(L)'
;MNTQAFELAKTAYKSGDWAGAVSALAGVKGAGEACGEADHLRGNALMKLGMFPEAAEAYGEALADVAYGHVGALNCNRGRALVAAGNDAQAEACFQAAVSDPSYPTPYKAYQALGNLYTKRGQALEAGTAWRSAAIDEANPDPSGALLKLGGCFMSLGRPDDAVEAYRTALDFSGDNSQAKIYAELGLAYMASNRIAEAADAFTKAASDPTYQLTGEQQVSFTAAQRALAAKQGTTPSETEQMLAGTGYGAADLAANDGFGPTTASYDPLDPLGKSGEFIPSPEDTGFFSVTEEDLMAADKDDRKARRKHNHRGLKVFLTILILLVTVGGVGGFAFYKGYGWPTQEAIASDFFSAASAGQDISGYLADSVSSDAKNEISSIMPTGATSTVSGVDRSMASSTVLVTSSLASGGSQSYEVTMVRSGLGWKVSDVTLSFSSQGSASGATTTTGQLATTTDAATAQDTATTD
;
A
#
# COMPACT_ATOMS: atom_id res chain seq x y z
N MET A 1 23.62 12.21 -37.57
CA MET A 1 23.44 10.74 -37.41
C MET A 1 23.60 10.01 -38.73
N ASN A 2 24.59 9.13 -38.84
CA ASN A 2 24.77 8.21 -39.97
C ASN A 2 23.90 6.95 -39.76
N THR A 3 22.74 6.88 -40.42
CA THR A 3 21.76 5.80 -40.27
C THR A 3 22.31 4.43 -40.65
N GLN A 4 23.11 4.33 -41.71
CA GLN A 4 23.71 3.07 -42.14
C GLN A 4 24.74 2.55 -41.13
N ALA A 5 25.58 3.45 -40.59
CA ALA A 5 26.52 3.11 -39.53
C ALA A 5 25.78 2.65 -38.26
N PHE A 6 24.63 3.26 -37.95
CA PHE A 6 23.85 2.90 -36.78
C PHE A 6 23.22 1.51 -36.87
N GLU A 7 22.69 1.13 -38.03
CA GLU A 7 22.13 -0.22 -38.23
C GLU A 7 23.20 -1.32 -38.17
N LEU A 8 24.40 -1.06 -38.72
CA LEU A 8 25.53 -1.97 -38.57
C LEU A 8 25.95 -2.12 -37.10
N ALA A 9 26.00 -1.00 -36.36
CA ALA A 9 26.30 -1.00 -34.94
C ALA A 9 25.26 -1.77 -34.11
N LYS A 10 23.97 -1.62 -34.43
CA LYS A 10 22.87 -2.40 -33.83
C LYS A 10 22.99 -3.89 -34.13
N THR A 11 23.47 -4.25 -35.32
CA THR A 11 23.69 -5.66 -35.69
C THR A 11 24.80 -6.29 -34.83
N ALA A 12 25.95 -5.62 -34.69
CA ALA A 12 27.03 -6.06 -33.81
C ALA A 12 26.57 -6.16 -32.34
N TYR A 13 25.77 -5.19 -31.89
CA TYR A 13 25.20 -5.20 -30.54
C TYR A 13 24.27 -6.41 -30.32
N LYS A 14 23.41 -6.74 -31.28
CA LYS A 14 22.49 -7.89 -31.20
C LYS A 14 23.22 -9.23 -31.26
N SER A 15 24.33 -9.32 -31.98
CA SER A 15 25.16 -10.54 -32.04
C SER A 15 26.05 -10.74 -30.82
N GLY A 16 26.07 -9.80 -29.87
CA GLY A 16 26.93 -9.84 -28.68
C GLY A 16 28.39 -9.51 -28.96
N ASP A 17 28.71 -8.95 -30.14
CA ASP A 17 30.03 -8.39 -30.43
C ASP A 17 30.12 -7.01 -29.78
N TRP A 18 30.38 -7.00 -28.47
CA TRP A 18 30.37 -5.76 -27.69
C TRP A 18 31.49 -4.81 -28.10
N ALA A 19 32.67 -5.32 -28.44
CA ALA A 19 33.80 -4.49 -28.87
C ALA A 19 33.54 -3.86 -30.25
N GLY A 20 33.04 -4.65 -31.22
CA GLY A 20 32.62 -4.13 -32.51
C GLY A 20 31.47 -3.14 -32.40
N ALA A 21 30.49 -3.41 -31.53
CA ALA A 21 29.39 -2.50 -31.26
C ALA A 21 29.87 -1.15 -30.70
N VAL A 22 30.78 -1.15 -29.71
CA VAL A 22 31.33 0.11 -29.16
C VAL A 22 32.04 0.93 -30.23
N SER A 23 32.91 0.29 -31.02
CA SER A 23 33.64 0.96 -32.10
C SER A 23 32.70 1.53 -33.16
N ALA A 24 31.67 0.77 -33.54
CA ALA A 24 30.70 1.19 -34.55
C ALA A 24 29.80 2.33 -34.03
N LEU A 25 29.34 2.24 -32.77
CA LEU A 25 28.48 3.26 -32.14
C LEU A 25 29.20 4.60 -31.96
N ALA A 26 30.51 4.60 -31.72
CA ALA A 26 31.31 5.83 -31.66
C ALA A 26 31.34 6.58 -33.01
N GLY A 27 31.23 5.86 -34.14
CA GLY A 27 31.22 6.43 -35.49
C GLY A 27 29.84 6.87 -36.01
N VAL A 28 28.77 6.70 -35.22
CA VAL A 28 27.39 7.03 -35.65
C VAL A 28 27.13 8.53 -35.72
N LYS A 29 27.82 9.31 -34.88
CA LYS A 29 27.67 10.76 -34.77
C LYS A 29 28.95 11.48 -35.19
N GLY A 30 28.83 12.58 -35.92
CA GLY A 30 29.94 13.47 -36.26
C GLY A 30 30.42 14.29 -35.06
N ALA A 31 31.55 14.99 -35.19
CA ALA A 31 32.03 15.89 -34.14
C ALA A 31 30.99 16.97 -33.83
N GLY A 32 30.54 17.06 -32.57
CA GLY A 32 29.53 18.02 -32.11
C GLY A 32 28.07 17.60 -32.36
N GLU A 33 27.82 16.46 -33.00
CA GLU A 33 26.47 15.89 -33.11
C GLU A 33 26.11 15.09 -31.85
N ALA A 34 24.86 15.18 -31.41
CA ALA A 34 24.30 14.36 -30.34
C ALA A 34 23.52 13.17 -30.93
N CYS A 35 23.61 12.00 -30.30
CA CYS A 35 22.80 10.84 -30.64
C CYS A 35 22.62 9.97 -29.38
N GLY A 36 21.65 10.35 -28.55
CA GLY A 36 21.45 9.73 -27.24
C GLY A 36 21.18 8.23 -27.31
N GLU A 37 20.49 7.74 -28.35
CA GLU A 37 20.26 6.31 -28.56
C GLU A 37 21.57 5.54 -28.79
N ALA A 38 22.49 6.09 -29.61
CA ALA A 38 23.77 5.46 -29.88
C ALA A 38 24.68 5.48 -28.65
N ASP A 39 24.70 6.60 -27.92
CA ASP A 39 25.48 6.77 -26.69
C ASP A 39 24.96 5.84 -25.56
N HIS A 40 23.65 5.68 -25.44
CA HIS A 40 23.02 4.72 -24.51
C HIS A 40 23.42 3.28 -24.83
N LEU A 41 23.30 2.86 -26.10
CA LEU A 41 23.71 1.51 -26.51
C LEU A 41 25.22 1.30 -26.30
N ARG A 42 26.03 2.34 -26.51
CA ARG A 42 27.48 2.27 -26.30
C ARG A 42 27.79 2.06 -24.82
N GLY A 43 27.12 2.80 -23.93
CA GLY A 43 27.20 2.59 -22.48
C GLY A 43 26.84 1.16 -22.07
N ASN A 44 25.76 0.60 -22.63
CA ASN A 44 25.36 -0.78 -22.34
C ASN A 44 26.40 -1.81 -22.81
N ALA A 45 27.01 -1.62 -23.98
CA ALA A 45 28.06 -2.50 -24.48
C ALA A 45 29.35 -2.38 -23.64
N LEU A 46 29.73 -1.16 -23.23
CA LEU A 46 30.86 -0.93 -22.33
C LEU A 46 30.66 -1.58 -20.95
N MET A 47 29.43 -1.57 -20.42
CA MET A 47 29.08 -2.33 -19.21
C MET A 47 29.31 -3.84 -19.37
N LYS A 48 29.07 -4.41 -20.56
CA LYS A 48 29.32 -5.83 -20.84
C LYS A 48 30.80 -6.17 -20.96
N LEU A 49 31.61 -5.20 -21.39
CA LEU A 49 33.07 -5.32 -21.46
C LEU A 49 33.78 -5.07 -20.12
N GLY A 50 33.06 -4.60 -19.10
CA GLY A 50 33.65 -4.21 -17.81
C GLY A 50 34.36 -2.85 -17.83
N MET A 51 34.18 -2.07 -18.91
CA MET A 51 34.74 -0.73 -19.07
C MET A 51 33.81 0.30 -18.39
N PHE A 52 33.78 0.26 -17.06
CA PHE A 52 32.79 0.99 -16.27
C PHE A 52 32.94 2.52 -16.29
N PRO A 53 34.16 3.10 -16.23
CA PRO A 53 34.34 4.55 -16.38
C PRO A 53 33.82 5.05 -17.73
N GLU A 54 34.19 4.40 -18.82
CA GLU A 54 33.79 4.76 -20.18
C GLU A 54 32.28 4.55 -20.38
N ALA A 55 31.69 3.53 -19.75
CA ALA A 55 30.24 3.34 -19.75
C ALA A 55 29.53 4.53 -19.08
N ALA A 56 30.03 5.00 -17.94
CA ALA A 56 29.48 6.15 -17.24
C ALA A 56 29.57 7.44 -18.07
N GLU A 57 30.67 7.62 -18.82
CA GLU A 57 30.82 8.72 -19.77
C GLU A 57 29.81 8.62 -20.92
N ALA A 58 29.67 7.44 -21.54
CA ALA A 58 28.72 7.23 -22.63
C ALA A 58 27.26 7.48 -22.20
N TYR A 59 26.86 7.06 -20.99
CA TYR A 59 25.54 7.43 -20.45
C TYR A 59 25.43 8.93 -20.16
N GLY A 60 26.52 9.60 -19.78
CA GLY A 60 26.58 11.05 -19.62
C GLY A 60 26.38 11.80 -20.95
N GLU A 61 26.99 11.31 -22.04
CA GLU A 61 26.75 11.82 -23.39
C GLU A 61 25.30 11.60 -23.83
N ALA A 62 24.72 10.44 -23.54
CA ALA A 62 23.31 10.17 -23.81
C ALA A 62 22.38 11.13 -23.06
N LEU A 63 22.71 11.49 -21.81
CA LEU A 63 21.97 12.46 -21.01
C LEU A 63 22.11 13.90 -21.54
N ALA A 64 23.18 14.22 -22.27
CA ALA A 64 23.35 15.53 -22.90
C ALA A 64 22.42 15.73 -24.11
N ASP A 65 21.94 14.65 -24.73
CA ASP A 65 20.91 14.69 -25.76
C ASP A 65 19.50 14.78 -25.14
N VAL A 66 19.06 16.00 -24.85
CA VAL A 66 17.75 16.27 -24.22
C VAL A 66 16.59 15.71 -25.05
N ALA A 67 16.73 15.63 -26.38
CA ALA A 67 15.68 15.13 -27.26
C ALA A 67 15.50 13.60 -27.16
N TYR A 68 16.53 12.87 -26.72
CA TYR A 68 16.45 11.43 -26.52
C TYR A 68 15.62 11.04 -25.28
N GLY A 69 15.60 11.90 -24.26
CA GLY A 69 14.84 11.65 -23.03
C GLY A 69 15.41 10.48 -22.21
N HIS A 70 14.53 9.67 -21.63
CA HIS A 70 14.89 8.52 -20.77
C HIS A 70 15.80 8.87 -19.59
N VAL A 71 15.70 10.10 -19.08
CA VAL A 71 16.61 10.68 -18.09
C VAL A 71 16.78 9.79 -16.87
N GLY A 72 15.71 9.26 -16.29
CA GLY A 72 15.79 8.39 -15.12
C GLY A 72 16.44 7.04 -15.40
N ALA A 73 16.17 6.42 -16.56
CA ALA A 73 16.80 5.16 -16.94
C ALA A 73 18.31 5.32 -17.20
N LEU A 74 18.71 6.40 -17.88
CA LEU A 74 20.10 6.72 -18.16
C LEU A 74 20.87 7.04 -16.88
N ASN A 75 20.29 7.81 -15.97
CA ASN A 75 20.87 8.07 -14.66
C ASN A 75 21.00 6.79 -13.81
N CYS A 76 20.00 5.91 -13.82
CA CYS A 76 20.09 4.62 -13.14
C CYS A 76 21.24 3.75 -13.73
N ASN A 77 21.39 3.72 -15.06
CA ASN A 77 22.46 2.95 -15.70
C ASN A 77 23.85 3.57 -15.44
N ARG A 78 23.97 4.89 -15.53
CA ARG A 78 25.20 5.64 -15.19
C ARG A 78 25.61 5.41 -13.74
N GLY A 79 24.66 5.47 -12.80
CA GLY A 79 24.91 5.17 -11.40
C GLY A 79 25.47 3.76 -11.20
N ARG A 80 24.90 2.75 -11.87
CA ARG A 80 25.42 1.37 -11.80
C ARG A 80 26.84 1.25 -12.35
N ALA A 81 27.15 1.94 -13.45
CA ALA A 81 28.51 2.01 -13.99
C ALA A 81 29.48 2.66 -12.99
N LEU A 82 29.07 3.76 -12.35
CA LEU A 82 29.88 4.46 -11.36
C LEU A 82 30.14 3.62 -10.10
N VAL A 83 29.15 2.86 -9.60
CA VAL A 83 29.37 1.90 -8.50
C VAL A 83 30.41 0.84 -8.88
N ALA A 84 30.30 0.30 -10.10
CA ALA A 84 31.24 -0.71 -10.59
C ALA A 84 32.66 -0.13 -10.81
N ALA A 85 32.77 1.16 -11.12
CA ALA A 85 34.02 1.90 -11.18
C ALA A 85 34.56 2.34 -9.80
N GLY A 86 33.83 2.10 -8.71
CA GLY A 86 34.20 2.52 -7.35
C GLY A 86 33.86 3.98 -7.00
N ASN A 87 33.16 4.70 -7.87
CA ASN A 87 32.77 6.11 -7.71
C ASN A 87 31.40 6.23 -7.02
N ASP A 88 31.30 5.69 -5.81
CA ASP A 88 30.03 5.56 -5.09
C ASP A 88 29.31 6.91 -4.86
N ALA A 89 30.04 8.02 -4.62
CA ALA A 89 29.42 9.33 -4.37
C ALA A 89 28.72 9.91 -5.60
N GLN A 90 29.34 9.79 -6.78
CA GLN A 90 28.70 10.21 -8.04
C GLN A 90 27.55 9.27 -8.41
N ALA A 91 27.68 7.98 -8.10
CA ALA A 91 26.62 7.01 -8.34
C ALA A 91 25.34 7.33 -7.56
N GLU A 92 25.48 7.72 -6.29
CA GLU A 92 24.35 8.15 -5.46
C GLU A 92 23.60 9.32 -6.08
N ALA A 93 24.32 10.36 -6.52
CA ALA A 93 23.73 11.52 -7.20
C ALA A 93 22.96 11.10 -8.46
N CYS A 94 23.50 10.18 -9.25
CA CYS A 94 22.81 9.61 -10.40
C CYS A 94 21.53 8.87 -10.00
N PHE A 95 21.56 8.01 -8.97
CA PHE A 95 20.35 7.30 -8.56
C PHE A 95 19.30 8.24 -7.96
N GLN A 96 19.70 9.27 -7.21
CA GLN A 96 18.81 10.31 -6.69
C GLN A 96 18.15 11.09 -7.84
N ALA A 97 18.91 11.45 -8.88
CA ALA A 97 18.36 12.05 -10.09
C ALA A 97 17.36 11.10 -10.79
N ALA A 98 17.64 9.79 -10.81
CA ALA A 98 16.75 8.80 -11.42
C ALA A 98 15.42 8.65 -10.68
N VAL A 99 15.41 8.61 -9.35
CA VAL A 99 14.16 8.51 -8.56
C VAL A 99 13.38 9.82 -8.51
N SER A 100 14.04 10.94 -8.82
CA SER A 100 13.40 12.26 -8.89
C SER A 100 12.75 12.54 -10.25
N ASP A 101 13.00 11.70 -11.27
CA ASP A 101 12.39 11.82 -12.60
C ASP A 101 11.00 11.15 -12.62
N PRO A 102 9.89 11.92 -12.70
CA PRO A 102 8.54 11.37 -12.70
C PRO A 102 8.22 10.57 -13.97
N SER A 103 9.01 10.72 -15.03
CA SER A 103 8.84 10.01 -16.29
C SER A 103 9.51 8.64 -16.31
N TYR A 104 10.26 8.28 -15.27
CA TYR A 104 10.97 7.00 -15.21
C TYR A 104 9.99 5.87 -14.88
N PRO A 105 9.71 4.92 -15.81
CA PRO A 105 8.65 3.92 -15.60
C PRO A 105 9.03 2.80 -14.61
N THR A 106 10.31 2.69 -14.23
CA THR A 106 10.78 1.63 -13.33
C THR A 106 11.70 2.19 -12.23
N PRO A 107 11.23 3.15 -11.41
CA PRO A 107 12.05 3.81 -10.41
C PRO A 107 12.49 2.84 -9.30
N TYR A 108 11.77 1.74 -9.06
CA TYR A 108 12.24 0.65 -8.19
C TYR A 108 13.66 0.20 -8.51
N LYS A 109 14.12 0.20 -9.77
CA LYS A 109 15.50 -0.20 -10.12
C LYS A 109 16.54 0.74 -9.51
N ALA A 110 16.26 2.05 -9.52
CA ALA A 110 17.12 3.04 -8.90
C ALA A 110 17.04 2.98 -7.37
N TYR A 111 15.84 2.74 -6.80
CA TYR A 111 15.69 2.48 -5.37
C TYR A 111 16.45 1.23 -4.90
N GLN A 112 16.39 0.11 -5.64
CA GLN A 112 17.17 -1.08 -5.32
C GLN A 112 18.68 -0.82 -5.41
N ALA A 113 19.11 -0.02 -6.38
CA ALA A 113 20.51 0.37 -6.51
C ALA A 113 20.98 1.27 -5.35
N LEU A 114 20.17 2.24 -4.91
CA LEU A 114 20.40 3.02 -3.69
C LEU A 114 20.44 2.12 -2.45
N GLY A 115 19.49 1.20 -2.31
CA GLY A 115 19.45 0.24 -1.21
C GLY A 115 20.74 -0.57 -1.13
N ASN A 116 21.22 -1.12 -2.25
CA ASN A 116 22.50 -1.83 -2.30
C ASN A 116 23.69 -0.93 -1.94
N LEU A 117 23.72 0.31 -2.44
CA LEU A 117 24.80 1.26 -2.20
C LEU A 117 24.88 1.65 -0.72
N TYR A 118 23.74 1.95 -0.10
CA TYR A 118 23.66 2.27 1.33
C TYR A 118 23.99 1.07 2.21
N THR A 119 23.53 -0.14 1.85
CA THR A 119 23.92 -1.38 2.53
C THR A 119 25.44 -1.60 2.49
N LYS A 120 26.08 -1.39 1.32
CA LYS A 120 27.55 -1.49 1.17
C LYS A 120 28.29 -0.53 2.11
N ARG A 121 27.72 0.63 2.40
CA ARG A 121 28.28 1.65 3.29
C ARG A 121 27.90 1.49 4.76
N GLY A 122 27.10 0.48 5.11
CA GLY A 122 26.59 0.29 6.47
C GLY A 122 25.50 1.29 6.88
N GLN A 123 24.94 2.03 5.92
CA GLN A 123 23.88 3.03 6.13
C GLN A 123 22.51 2.35 6.14
N ALA A 124 22.21 1.61 7.21
CA ALA A 124 21.04 0.73 7.27
C ALA A 124 19.69 1.48 7.23
N LEU A 125 19.62 2.71 7.73
CA LEU A 125 18.39 3.51 7.73
C LEU A 125 18.03 3.98 6.31
N GLU A 126 18.99 4.54 5.60
CA GLU A 126 18.86 5.00 4.22
C GLU A 126 18.61 3.82 3.28
N ALA A 127 19.31 2.69 3.50
CA ALA A 127 19.05 1.45 2.80
C ALA A 127 17.61 0.98 3.00
N GLY A 128 17.12 0.93 4.24
CA GLY A 128 15.74 0.54 4.54
C GLY A 128 14.71 1.44 3.84
N THR A 129 14.96 2.76 3.79
CA THR A 129 14.09 3.69 3.08
C THR A 129 14.04 3.39 1.58
N ALA A 130 15.19 3.15 0.96
CA ALA A 130 15.27 2.79 -0.45
C ALA A 130 14.62 1.42 -0.76
N TRP A 131 14.88 0.39 0.05
CA TRP A 131 14.26 -0.93 -0.12
C TRP A 131 12.74 -0.89 0.08
N ARG A 132 12.24 -0.10 1.02
CA ARG A 132 10.80 0.14 1.19
C ARG A 132 10.19 0.78 -0.06
N SER A 133 10.81 1.82 -0.60
CA SER A 133 10.34 2.46 -1.83
C SER A 133 10.33 1.50 -3.02
N ALA A 134 11.33 0.62 -3.13
CA ALA A 134 11.34 -0.43 -4.16
C ALA A 134 10.25 -1.49 -3.94
N ALA A 135 9.93 -1.84 -2.69
CA ALA A 135 8.94 -2.86 -2.36
C ALA A 135 7.50 -2.41 -2.65
N ILE A 136 7.19 -1.12 -2.48
CA ILE A 136 5.83 -0.56 -2.70
C ILE A 136 5.59 -0.10 -4.14
N ASP A 137 6.60 -0.11 -5.00
CA ASP A 137 6.47 0.27 -6.40
C ASP A 137 5.75 -0.84 -7.19
N GLU A 138 4.58 -0.51 -7.76
CA GLU A 138 3.74 -1.44 -8.51
C GLU A 138 4.41 -2.00 -9.78
N ALA A 139 5.42 -1.30 -10.33
CA ALA A 139 6.18 -1.76 -11.48
C ALA A 139 7.27 -2.78 -11.11
N ASN A 140 7.54 -2.99 -9.81
CA ASN A 140 8.53 -3.95 -9.36
C ASN A 140 8.01 -5.39 -9.54
N PRO A 141 8.65 -6.23 -10.37
CA PRO A 141 8.23 -7.62 -10.54
C PRO A 141 8.62 -8.53 -9.37
N ASP A 142 9.51 -8.07 -8.48
CA ASP A 142 9.98 -8.81 -7.30
C ASP A 142 9.96 -7.92 -6.04
N PRO A 143 8.77 -7.61 -5.49
CA PRO A 143 8.66 -6.94 -4.20
C PRO A 143 9.16 -7.82 -3.05
N SER A 144 9.12 -9.15 -3.19
CA SER A 144 9.60 -10.09 -2.18
C SER A 144 11.09 -9.95 -1.89
N GLY A 145 11.91 -9.81 -2.93
CA GLY A 145 13.35 -9.57 -2.81
C GLY A 145 13.67 -8.22 -2.15
N ALA A 146 12.89 -7.18 -2.44
CA ALA A 146 13.04 -5.87 -1.79
C ALA A 146 12.67 -5.91 -0.30
N LEU A 147 11.57 -6.59 0.05
CA LEU A 147 11.14 -6.80 1.45
C LEU A 147 12.13 -7.64 2.26
N LEU A 148 12.73 -8.67 1.64
CA LEU A 148 13.82 -9.44 2.24
C LEU A 148 15.03 -8.54 2.59
N LYS A 149 15.39 -7.61 1.69
CA LYS A 149 16.46 -6.65 1.96
C LYS A 149 16.08 -5.61 3.02
N LEU A 150 14.82 -5.18 3.05
CA LEU A 150 14.28 -4.31 4.10
C LEU A 150 14.37 -4.98 5.48
N GLY A 151 13.99 -6.25 5.60
CA GLY A 151 14.13 -7.00 6.85
C GLY A 151 15.58 -7.07 7.33
N GLY A 152 16.55 -7.28 6.42
CA GLY A 152 17.97 -7.24 6.75
C GLY A 152 18.45 -5.88 7.26
N CYS A 153 17.85 -4.79 6.77
CA CYS A 153 18.11 -3.44 7.29
C CYS A 153 17.57 -3.29 8.71
N PHE A 154 16.37 -3.79 9.00
CA PHE A 154 15.81 -3.78 10.37
C PHE A 154 16.64 -4.62 11.34
N MET A 155 17.14 -5.79 10.92
CA MET A 155 18.08 -6.59 11.70
C MET A 155 19.35 -5.79 12.04
N SER A 156 19.92 -5.10 11.05
CA SER A 156 21.13 -4.27 11.24
C SER A 156 20.89 -3.07 12.17
N LEU A 157 19.65 -2.58 12.25
CA LEU A 157 19.22 -1.50 13.14
C LEU A 157 18.84 -2.00 14.55
N GLY A 158 18.95 -3.30 14.84
CA GLY A 158 18.52 -3.87 16.12
C GLY A 158 17.00 -3.84 16.32
N ARG A 159 16.24 -3.89 15.22
CA ARG A 159 14.77 -3.88 15.22
C ARG A 159 14.20 -5.21 14.70
N PRO A 160 14.41 -6.32 15.43
CA PRO A 160 14.07 -7.65 14.93
C PRO A 160 12.56 -7.87 14.74
N ASP A 161 11.69 -7.23 15.52
CA ASP A 161 10.24 -7.34 15.34
C ASP A 161 9.75 -6.69 14.03
N ASP A 162 10.34 -5.57 13.63
CA ASP A 162 10.06 -4.97 12.32
C ASP A 162 10.62 -5.82 11.17
N ALA A 163 11.75 -6.50 11.40
CA ALA A 163 12.31 -7.45 10.45
C ALA A 163 11.37 -8.65 10.24
N VAL A 164 10.79 -9.19 11.32
CA VAL A 164 9.76 -10.25 11.26
C VAL A 164 8.61 -9.83 10.34
N GLU A 165 8.05 -8.64 10.53
CA GLU A 165 6.93 -8.17 9.70
C GLU A 165 7.33 -7.98 8.24
N ALA A 166 8.53 -7.46 7.97
CA ALA A 166 9.06 -7.33 6.61
C ALA A 166 9.25 -8.71 5.93
N TYR A 167 9.78 -9.70 6.64
CA TYR A 167 9.98 -11.05 6.11
C TYR A 167 8.66 -11.81 5.92
N ARG A 168 7.70 -11.66 6.83
CA ARG A 168 6.35 -12.23 6.66
C ARG A 168 5.66 -11.65 5.44
N THR A 169 5.74 -10.32 5.27
CA THR A 169 5.23 -9.66 4.07
C THR A 169 5.98 -10.16 2.83
N ALA A 170 7.30 -10.38 2.88
CA ALA A 170 8.07 -10.93 1.76
C ALA A 170 7.55 -12.31 1.33
N LEU A 171 7.18 -13.18 2.29
CA LEU A 171 6.59 -14.49 2.00
C LEU A 171 5.28 -14.37 1.22
N ASP A 172 4.44 -13.39 1.54
CA ASP A 172 3.15 -13.15 0.85
C ASP A 172 3.32 -12.82 -0.65
N PHE A 173 4.49 -12.32 -1.04
CA PHE A 173 4.82 -11.98 -2.44
C PHE A 173 5.80 -12.95 -3.11
N SER A 174 6.31 -13.93 -2.37
CA SER A 174 7.34 -14.85 -2.86
C SER A 174 6.74 -15.99 -3.70
N GLY A 175 7.47 -16.39 -4.75
CA GLY A 175 7.27 -17.70 -5.39
C GLY A 175 8.05 -18.80 -4.65
N ASP A 176 7.70 -20.06 -4.90
CA ASP A 176 8.23 -21.23 -4.18
C ASP A 176 9.78 -21.24 -4.06
N ASN A 177 10.49 -20.89 -5.12
CA ASN A 177 11.97 -20.92 -5.16
C ASN A 177 12.68 -19.91 -4.23
N SER A 178 11.97 -18.95 -3.62
CA SER A 178 12.57 -17.92 -2.74
C SER A 178 12.16 -18.04 -1.27
N GLN A 179 11.17 -18.90 -0.97
CA GLN A 179 10.61 -19.02 0.37
C GLN A 179 11.62 -19.53 1.39
N ALA A 180 12.43 -20.53 1.04
CA ALA A 180 13.38 -21.14 1.98
C ALA A 180 14.38 -20.12 2.55
N LYS A 181 14.90 -19.24 1.69
CA LYS A 181 15.77 -18.14 2.12
C LYS A 181 15.06 -17.15 3.04
N ILE A 182 13.82 -16.77 2.72
CA ILE A 182 13.05 -15.83 3.55
C ILE A 182 12.75 -16.46 4.93
N TYR A 183 12.39 -17.74 4.97
CA TYR A 183 12.18 -18.48 6.22
C TYR A 183 13.44 -18.55 7.09
N ALA A 184 14.63 -18.71 6.49
CA ALA A 184 15.88 -18.72 7.22
C ALA A 184 16.20 -17.36 7.86
N GLU A 185 16.00 -16.26 7.13
CA GLU A 185 16.15 -14.91 7.67
C GLU A 185 15.08 -14.59 8.72
N LEU A 186 13.85 -15.06 8.53
CA LEU A 186 12.78 -14.95 9.51
C LEU A 186 13.12 -15.72 10.81
N GLY A 187 13.76 -16.89 10.70
CA GLY A 187 14.26 -17.64 11.85
C GLY A 187 15.29 -16.87 12.67
N LEU A 188 16.23 -16.18 12.01
CA LEU A 188 17.19 -15.29 12.66
C LEU A 188 16.50 -14.11 13.36
N ALA A 189 15.51 -13.49 12.71
CA ALA A 189 14.74 -12.40 13.32
C ALA A 189 13.96 -12.86 14.55
N TYR A 190 13.32 -14.02 14.50
CA TYR A 190 12.65 -14.59 15.67
C TYR A 190 13.62 -14.91 16.81
N MET A 191 14.83 -15.40 16.53
CA MET A 191 15.86 -15.58 17.55
C MET A 191 16.23 -14.26 18.22
N ALA A 192 16.45 -13.20 17.42
CA ALA A 192 16.77 -11.87 17.93
C ALA A 192 15.61 -11.23 18.73
N SER A 193 14.35 -11.55 18.38
CA SER A 193 13.15 -11.18 19.16
C SER A 193 12.83 -12.12 20.33
N ASN A 194 13.70 -13.10 20.66
CA ASN A 194 13.49 -14.11 21.71
C ASN A 194 12.21 -14.97 21.51
N ARG A 195 11.76 -15.13 20.26
CA ARG A 195 10.60 -15.94 19.85
C ARG A 195 11.05 -17.34 19.41
N ILE A 196 11.62 -18.08 20.35
CA ILE A 196 12.38 -19.32 20.11
C ILE A 196 11.58 -20.41 19.39
N ALA A 197 10.29 -20.60 19.73
CA ALA A 197 9.45 -21.62 19.10
C ALA A 197 9.23 -21.33 17.61
N GLU A 198 8.97 -20.06 17.28
CA GLU A 198 8.73 -19.61 15.91
C GLU A 198 10.01 -19.59 15.09
N ALA A 199 11.16 -19.32 15.72
CA ALA A 199 12.47 -19.47 15.10
C ALA A 199 12.71 -20.92 14.63
N ALA A 200 12.47 -21.90 15.51
CA ALA A 200 12.65 -23.31 15.16
C ALA A 200 11.72 -23.77 14.03
N ASP A 201 10.46 -23.33 14.03
CA ASP A 201 9.50 -23.58 12.94
C ASP A 201 9.98 -22.97 11.62
N ALA A 202 10.40 -21.69 11.63
CA ALA A 202 10.88 -21.01 10.44
C ALA A 202 12.14 -21.68 9.85
N PHE A 203 13.12 -22.04 10.69
CA PHE A 203 14.30 -22.80 10.22
C PHE A 203 13.96 -24.19 9.68
N THR A 204 12.96 -24.86 10.27
CA THR A 204 12.48 -26.16 9.77
C THR A 204 11.87 -26.02 8.38
N LYS A 205 11.07 -24.96 8.15
CA LYS A 205 10.54 -24.65 6.82
C LYS A 205 11.64 -24.35 5.82
N ALA A 206 12.65 -23.58 6.21
CA ALA A 206 13.81 -23.30 5.36
C ALA A 206 14.58 -24.58 4.98
N ALA A 207 14.82 -25.48 5.95
CA ALA A 207 15.53 -26.74 5.74
C ALA A 207 14.71 -27.82 5.01
N SER A 208 13.39 -27.62 4.85
CA SER A 208 12.52 -28.54 4.11
C SER A 208 12.73 -28.47 2.59
N ASP A 209 13.30 -27.37 2.09
CA ASP A 209 13.72 -27.23 0.70
C ASP A 209 15.12 -27.84 0.52
N PRO A 210 15.26 -28.97 -0.19
CA PRO A 210 16.54 -29.64 -0.35
C PRO A 210 17.54 -28.84 -1.19
N THR A 211 17.09 -27.82 -1.93
CA THR A 211 17.95 -26.96 -2.73
C THR A 211 18.57 -25.82 -1.92
N TYR A 212 18.02 -25.53 -0.74
CA TYR A 212 18.50 -24.48 0.14
C TYR A 212 19.37 -25.02 1.27
N GLN A 213 20.57 -24.46 1.41
CA GLN A 213 21.48 -24.79 2.50
C GLN A 213 21.53 -23.63 3.49
N LEU A 214 21.23 -23.91 4.76
CA LEU A 214 21.38 -22.95 5.84
C LEU A 214 22.84 -22.51 5.95
N THR A 215 23.06 -21.21 6.13
CA THR A 215 24.38 -20.67 6.44
C THR A 215 24.85 -21.14 7.82
N GLY A 216 26.15 -21.05 8.10
CA GLY A 216 26.70 -21.46 9.41
C GLY A 216 26.02 -20.76 10.59
N GLU A 217 25.74 -19.46 10.46
CA GLU A 217 25.02 -18.68 11.47
C GLU A 217 23.58 -19.17 11.68
N GLN A 218 22.87 -19.45 10.59
CA GLN A 218 21.50 -19.96 10.63
C GLN A 218 21.44 -21.35 11.24
N GLN A 219 22.40 -22.23 10.92
CA GLN A 219 22.49 -23.57 11.48
C GLN A 219 22.76 -23.55 13.00
N VAL A 220 23.66 -22.67 13.45
CA VAL A 220 23.95 -22.47 14.87
C VAL A 220 22.69 -21.96 15.59
N SER A 221 22.03 -20.96 15.01
CA SER A 221 20.80 -20.38 15.56
C SER A 221 19.66 -21.40 15.62
N PHE A 222 19.51 -22.24 14.60
CA PHE A 222 18.52 -23.32 14.57
C PHE A 222 18.78 -24.35 15.66
N THR A 223 20.02 -24.81 15.80
CA THR A 223 20.41 -25.77 16.85
C THR A 223 20.18 -25.18 18.25
N ALA A 224 20.51 -23.90 18.44
CA ALA A 224 20.25 -23.19 19.69
C ALA A 224 18.74 -23.12 20.00
N ALA A 225 17.91 -22.83 19.00
CA ALA A 225 16.46 -22.80 19.14
C ALA A 225 15.90 -24.18 19.55
N GLN A 226 16.35 -25.25 18.90
CA GLN A 226 15.94 -26.63 19.22
C GLN A 226 16.33 -27.03 20.65
N ARG A 227 17.57 -26.74 21.07
CA ARG A 227 18.03 -27.02 22.45
C ARG A 227 17.22 -26.27 23.49
N ALA A 228 16.93 -24.99 23.25
CA ALA A 228 16.13 -24.18 24.16
C ALA A 228 14.68 -24.70 24.28
N LEU A 229 14.10 -25.23 23.20
CA LEU A 229 12.77 -25.87 23.25
C LEU A 229 12.79 -27.21 23.99
N ALA A 230 13.81 -28.04 23.74
CA ALA A 230 13.96 -29.32 24.43
C ALA A 230 14.18 -29.12 25.94
N ALA A 231 14.98 -28.12 26.33
CA ALA A 231 15.20 -27.77 27.73
C ALA A 231 13.89 -27.37 28.43
N LYS A 232 13.02 -26.60 27.74
CA LYS A 232 11.69 -26.25 28.26
C LYS A 232 10.75 -27.45 28.39
N GLN A 233 10.91 -28.46 27.54
CA GLN A 233 10.10 -29.69 27.58
C GLN A 233 10.66 -30.72 28.57
N GLY A 234 11.78 -30.44 29.24
CA GLY A 234 12.44 -31.38 30.15
C GLY A 234 13.07 -32.59 29.44
N THR A 235 13.30 -32.48 28.12
CA THR A 235 13.80 -33.57 27.27
C THR A 235 15.30 -33.50 26.98
N THR A 236 16.03 -32.53 27.55
CA THR A 236 17.50 -32.45 27.41
C THR A 236 18.22 -33.41 28.37
N PRO A 237 19.07 -34.33 27.86
CA PRO A 237 20.10 -34.96 28.67
C PRO A 237 21.04 -33.88 29.24
N SER A 238 21.50 -34.09 30.47
CA SER A 238 22.40 -33.17 31.19
C SER A 238 23.66 -32.81 30.37
N GLU A 239 24.31 -31.66 30.66
CA GLU A 239 25.58 -31.27 30.01
C GLU A 239 26.63 -32.39 30.10
N THR A 240 26.60 -33.15 31.20
CA THR A 240 27.42 -34.34 31.43
C THR A 240 27.13 -35.46 30.44
N GLU A 241 25.85 -35.76 30.15
CA GLU A 241 25.45 -36.78 29.15
C GLU A 241 25.78 -36.36 27.72
N GLN A 242 25.68 -35.07 27.41
CA GLN A 242 26.04 -34.55 26.10
C GLN A 242 27.56 -34.57 25.86
N MET A 243 28.37 -34.28 26.88
CA MET A 243 29.83 -34.47 26.81
C MET A 243 30.20 -35.95 26.68
N LEU A 244 29.51 -36.85 27.38
CA LEU A 244 29.79 -38.30 27.36
C LEU A 244 29.42 -38.96 26.01
N ALA A 245 28.34 -38.48 25.37
CA ALA A 245 27.95 -38.89 24.03
C ALA A 245 28.95 -38.42 22.95
N GLY A 246 29.59 -37.26 23.14
CA GLY A 246 30.64 -36.75 22.25
C GLY A 246 31.97 -37.50 22.36
N THR A 247 32.21 -38.22 23.47
CA THR A 247 33.44 -38.99 23.71
C THR A 247 33.32 -40.49 23.38
N GLY A 248 32.17 -40.95 22.89
CA GLY A 248 31.95 -42.35 22.51
C GLY A 248 31.85 -43.33 23.69
N TYR A 249 31.63 -42.84 24.91
CA TYR A 249 31.60 -43.64 26.15
C TYR A 249 30.26 -43.48 26.87
N GLY A 250 29.14 -43.74 26.20
CA GLY A 250 27.81 -43.47 26.81
C GLY A 250 26.63 -44.27 26.26
N ALA A 251 26.87 -45.41 25.61
CA ALA A 251 25.80 -46.29 25.15
C ALA A 251 26.15 -47.76 25.40
N ALA A 252 26.24 -48.13 26.67
CA ALA A 252 26.11 -49.51 27.12
C ALA A 252 25.56 -49.49 28.55
N ASP A 253 24.55 -50.32 28.81
CA ASP A 253 23.86 -50.53 30.08
C ASP A 253 22.80 -49.52 30.55
N LEU A 254 21.65 -49.58 29.87
CA LEU A 254 20.35 -49.65 30.56
C LEU A 254 19.50 -50.77 29.94
N ALA A 255 19.90 -52.02 30.17
CA ALA A 255 18.99 -53.17 30.05
C ALA A 255 19.46 -54.40 30.87
N ALA A 256 18.91 -54.57 32.06
CA ALA A 256 18.54 -55.85 32.70
C ALA A 256 17.59 -55.49 33.85
N ASN A 257 16.36 -56.01 34.00
CA ASN A 257 15.82 -57.35 33.80
C ASN A 257 14.27 -57.17 33.62
N ASP A 258 13.56 -57.84 32.72
CA ASP A 258 13.03 -59.19 32.96
C ASP A 258 12.78 -59.98 31.65
N GLY A 259 13.43 -61.15 31.60
CA GLY A 259 13.29 -62.36 30.76
C GLY A 259 12.26 -62.48 29.61
N PHE A 260 12.77 -62.74 28.40
CA PHE A 260 12.71 -64.03 27.68
C PHE A 260 13.53 -63.90 26.36
N GLY A 261 14.57 -64.74 26.15
CA GLY A 261 15.42 -64.72 24.94
C GLY A 261 14.90 -65.62 23.79
N PRO A 262 15.71 -66.03 22.79
CA PRO A 262 17.08 -65.63 22.38
C PRO A 262 17.11 -65.17 20.88
N THR A 263 18.16 -64.63 20.23
CA THR A 263 19.48 -65.20 19.88
C THR A 263 20.33 -64.18 19.10
N THR A 264 21.66 -64.24 19.31
CA THR A 264 22.80 -64.02 18.38
C THR A 264 22.97 -62.63 17.73
N ALA A 265 23.93 -61.79 18.12
CA ALA A 265 25.40 -61.89 18.11
C ALA A 265 26.08 -61.50 16.80
N SER A 266 27.15 -60.70 16.99
CA SER A 266 28.35 -60.49 16.18
C SER A 266 28.25 -59.69 14.88
N TYR A 267 28.86 -58.50 14.93
CA TYR A 267 29.58 -57.89 13.82
C TYR A 267 30.73 -58.81 13.35
N ASP A 268 30.89 -58.94 12.03
CA ASP A 268 31.99 -59.64 11.37
C ASP A 268 33.12 -58.64 10.97
N PRO A 269 34.35 -58.81 11.48
CA PRO A 269 35.47 -57.90 11.26
C PRO A 269 36.32 -58.15 9.99
N LEU A 270 35.78 -58.75 8.91
CA LEU A 270 36.57 -59.09 7.71
C LEU A 270 36.08 -58.58 6.33
N ASP A 271 35.33 -57.47 6.23
CA ASP A 271 35.15 -56.78 4.93
C ASP A 271 35.50 -55.28 5.00
N PRO A 272 36.78 -54.92 4.78
CA PRO A 272 37.22 -53.55 4.92
C PRO A 272 37.18 -52.72 3.63
N LEU A 273 36.69 -53.22 2.46
CA LEU A 273 36.37 -52.40 1.25
C LEU A 273 35.83 -53.27 0.07
N GLY A 274 34.71 -53.98 0.22
CA GLY A 274 33.62 -53.91 -0.76
C GLY A 274 33.35 -55.11 -1.71
N LYS A 275 32.02 -55.32 -1.86
CA LYS A 275 31.24 -55.99 -2.91
C LYS A 275 30.94 -57.49 -2.76
N SER A 276 29.75 -57.75 -2.21
CA SER A 276 28.74 -58.69 -2.76
C SER A 276 27.47 -58.54 -1.93
N GLY A 277 26.39 -57.96 -2.48
CA GLY A 277 25.16 -58.71 -2.84
C GLY A 277 24.23 -58.80 -1.62
N GLU A 278 22.95 -58.40 -1.59
CA GLU A 278 21.88 -58.07 -2.53
C GLU A 278 21.02 -56.99 -1.80
N PHE A 279 20.04 -56.25 -2.32
CA PHE A 279 18.99 -56.53 -3.29
C PHE A 279 18.42 -55.16 -3.73
N ILE A 280 18.43 -54.89 -5.04
CA ILE A 280 17.92 -53.65 -5.65
C ILE A 280 16.42 -53.87 -5.95
N PRO A 281 15.49 -52.96 -5.57
CA PRO A 281 14.11 -53.07 -6.03
C PRO A 281 13.97 -52.71 -7.52
N SER A 282 12.99 -53.34 -8.16
CA SER A 282 12.68 -53.27 -9.61
C SER A 282 12.56 -51.82 -10.15
N PRO A 283 13.12 -51.51 -11.35
CA PRO A 283 13.11 -50.16 -11.95
C PRO A 283 11.75 -49.61 -12.43
N GLU A 284 10.64 -50.27 -12.15
CA GLU A 284 9.36 -49.98 -12.80
C GLU A 284 8.43 -49.04 -12.01
N ASP A 285 8.85 -48.54 -10.83
CA ASP A 285 7.96 -47.75 -9.95
C ASP A 285 8.61 -46.48 -9.36
N THR A 286 9.33 -45.73 -10.20
CA THR A 286 9.59 -44.31 -9.93
C THR A 286 9.20 -43.51 -11.16
N GLY A 287 8.02 -42.90 -11.11
CA GLY A 287 7.50 -41.99 -12.13
C GLY A 287 8.29 -40.67 -12.19
N PHE A 288 9.58 -40.75 -12.52
CA PHE A 288 10.50 -39.61 -12.55
C PHE A 288 10.88 -39.18 -13.99
N PHE A 289 10.49 -39.94 -15.02
CA PHE A 289 10.79 -39.61 -16.43
C PHE A 289 9.64 -39.83 -17.41
N SER A 290 8.43 -39.35 -17.09
CA SER A 290 7.35 -39.25 -18.10
C SER A 290 6.72 -37.87 -18.21
N VAL A 291 7.47 -36.82 -17.89
CA VAL A 291 7.07 -35.45 -18.24
C VAL A 291 7.73 -35.11 -19.56
N THR A 292 6.95 -35.07 -20.63
CA THR A 292 7.46 -34.64 -21.93
C THR A 292 7.69 -33.12 -21.91
N GLU A 293 8.56 -32.62 -22.78
CA GLU A 293 8.83 -31.18 -22.92
C GLU A 293 7.55 -30.38 -23.23
N GLU A 294 6.55 -31.05 -23.83
CA GLU A 294 5.21 -30.53 -24.11
C GLU A 294 4.36 -30.35 -22.84
N ASP A 295 4.49 -31.25 -21.85
CA ASP A 295 3.82 -31.15 -20.54
C ASP A 295 4.44 -30.05 -19.66
N LEU A 296 5.77 -29.88 -19.72
CA LEU A 296 6.48 -28.76 -19.06
C LEU A 296 6.08 -27.40 -19.65
N MET A 297 5.90 -27.32 -20.98
CA MET A 297 5.42 -26.09 -21.63
C MET A 297 3.93 -25.82 -21.36
N ALA A 298 3.09 -26.85 -21.25
CA ALA A 298 1.69 -26.71 -20.88
C ALA A 298 1.54 -26.22 -19.42
N ALA A 299 2.33 -26.79 -18.49
CA ALA A 299 2.39 -26.35 -17.11
C ALA A 299 2.85 -24.90 -17.00
N ASP A 300 3.92 -24.49 -17.68
CA ASP A 300 4.42 -23.10 -17.64
C ASP A 300 3.43 -22.10 -18.29
N LYS A 301 2.63 -22.54 -19.27
CA LYS A 301 1.60 -21.71 -19.92
C LYS A 301 0.37 -21.53 -19.04
N ASP A 302 -0.02 -22.54 -18.28
CA ASP A 302 -1.11 -22.44 -17.30
C ASP A 302 -0.67 -21.71 -16.02
N ASP A 303 0.60 -21.83 -15.64
CA ASP A 303 1.21 -21.06 -14.56
C ASP A 303 1.33 -19.56 -14.93
N ARG A 304 1.66 -19.24 -16.19
CA ARG A 304 1.58 -17.88 -16.74
C ARG A 304 0.14 -17.32 -16.77
N LYS A 305 -0.87 -18.16 -16.99
CA LYS A 305 -2.28 -17.74 -16.91
C LYS A 305 -2.75 -17.58 -15.45
N ALA A 306 -2.26 -18.40 -14.53
CA ALA A 306 -2.54 -18.30 -13.10
C ALA A 306 -1.96 -17.01 -12.51
N ARG A 307 -0.72 -16.64 -12.88
CA ARG A 307 -0.09 -15.35 -12.49
C ARG A 307 -0.89 -14.14 -12.99
N ARG A 308 -1.45 -14.18 -14.20
CA ARG A 308 -2.36 -13.12 -14.70
C ARG A 308 -3.65 -13.01 -13.88
N LYS A 309 -4.13 -14.09 -13.28
CA LYS A 309 -5.38 -14.12 -12.50
C LYS A 309 -5.20 -13.61 -11.06
N HIS A 310 -4.00 -13.70 -10.49
CA HIS A 310 -3.66 -13.19 -9.15
C HIS A 310 -3.29 -11.70 -9.11
N ASN A 311 -2.88 -11.11 -10.23
CA ASN A 311 -2.46 -9.69 -10.33
C ASN A 311 -3.59 -8.65 -10.20
N HIS A 312 -4.84 -9.06 -10.04
CA HIS A 312 -5.97 -8.13 -9.94
C HIS A 312 -6.59 -8.04 -8.55
N ARG A 313 -5.98 -8.63 -7.51
CA ARG A 313 -6.53 -8.51 -6.14
C ARG A 313 -6.47 -7.06 -5.63
N GLY A 314 -5.34 -6.36 -5.81
CA GLY A 314 -5.20 -4.94 -5.42
C GLY A 314 -6.14 -4.01 -6.17
N LEU A 315 -6.19 -4.11 -7.51
CA LEU A 315 -7.10 -3.30 -8.33
C LEU A 315 -8.58 -3.57 -8.01
N LYS A 316 -8.96 -4.81 -7.71
CA LYS A 316 -10.34 -5.15 -7.31
C LYS A 316 -10.69 -4.56 -5.94
N VAL A 317 -9.76 -4.55 -4.99
CA VAL A 317 -9.93 -3.92 -3.67
C VAL A 317 -10.04 -2.39 -3.83
N PHE A 318 -9.19 -1.77 -4.64
CA PHE A 318 -9.28 -0.34 -4.94
C PHE A 318 -10.61 0.02 -5.60
N LEU A 319 -11.04 -0.72 -6.62
CA LEU A 319 -12.32 -0.49 -7.29
C LEU A 319 -13.52 -0.69 -6.35
N THR A 320 -13.48 -1.65 -5.43
CA THR A 320 -14.55 -1.83 -4.44
C THR A 320 -14.60 -0.70 -3.43
N ILE A 321 -13.45 -0.22 -2.95
CA ILE A 321 -13.39 0.98 -2.09
C ILE A 321 -13.89 2.21 -2.83
N LEU A 322 -13.48 2.42 -4.09
CA LEU A 322 -13.92 3.53 -4.91
C LEU A 322 -15.44 3.49 -5.14
N ILE A 323 -16.00 2.34 -5.47
CA ILE A 323 -17.46 2.15 -5.63
C ILE A 323 -18.17 2.45 -4.31
N LEU A 324 -17.63 2.01 -3.17
CA LEU A 324 -18.22 2.27 -1.86
C LEU A 324 -18.19 3.77 -1.52
N LEU A 325 -17.08 4.45 -1.80
CA LEU A 325 -16.97 5.91 -1.61
C LEU A 325 -17.92 6.69 -2.52
N VAL A 326 -18.03 6.30 -3.79
CA VAL A 326 -19.00 6.91 -4.73
C VAL A 326 -20.43 6.64 -4.28
N THR A 327 -20.72 5.45 -3.75
CA THR A 327 -22.04 5.12 -3.22
C THR A 327 -22.36 5.93 -1.97
N VAL A 328 -21.44 6.03 -1.02
CA VAL A 328 -21.60 6.84 0.20
C VAL A 328 -21.74 8.33 -0.15
N GLY A 329 -20.90 8.83 -1.05
CA GLY A 329 -21.00 10.21 -1.55
C GLY A 329 -22.31 10.46 -2.30
N GLY A 330 -22.77 9.51 -3.11
CA GLY A 330 -24.04 9.58 -3.83
C GLY A 330 -25.25 9.56 -2.89
N VAL A 331 -25.25 8.69 -1.87
CA VAL A 331 -26.30 8.64 -0.83
C VAL A 331 -26.29 9.93 -0.01
N GLY A 332 -25.12 10.41 0.41
CA GLY A 332 -24.98 11.67 1.14
C GLY A 332 -25.43 12.88 0.32
N GLY A 333 -25.05 12.96 -0.96
CA GLY A 333 -25.47 14.00 -1.89
C GLY A 333 -26.97 13.96 -2.16
N PHE A 334 -27.56 12.77 -2.32
CA PHE A 334 -29.01 12.61 -2.49
C PHE A 334 -29.78 13.02 -1.23
N ALA A 335 -29.30 12.64 -0.05
CA ALA A 335 -29.90 13.07 1.23
C ALA A 335 -29.81 14.60 1.39
N PHE A 336 -28.66 15.20 1.09
CA PHE A 336 -28.47 16.65 1.08
C PHE A 336 -29.44 17.35 0.13
N TYR A 337 -29.59 16.83 -1.10
CA TYR A 337 -30.54 17.33 -2.09
C TYR A 337 -32.00 17.23 -1.62
N LYS A 338 -32.35 16.17 -0.88
CA LYS A 338 -33.66 16.01 -0.25
C LYS A 338 -33.87 16.88 1.00
N GLY A 339 -32.90 17.72 1.35
CA GLY A 339 -32.99 18.63 2.47
C GLY A 339 -32.56 18.02 3.80
N TYR A 340 -31.92 16.85 3.84
CA TYR A 340 -31.33 16.36 5.08
C TYR A 340 -30.03 17.14 5.40
N GLY A 341 -29.83 17.44 6.68
CA GLY A 341 -28.64 18.12 7.18
C GLY A 341 -28.25 17.59 8.55
N TRP A 342 -27.04 17.93 8.99
CA TRP A 342 -26.53 17.58 10.31
C TRP A 342 -26.02 18.83 11.03
N PRO A 343 -26.55 19.17 12.22
CA PRO A 343 -27.72 18.56 12.88
C PRO A 343 -29.02 18.71 12.06
N THR A 344 -30.04 17.88 12.33
CA THR A 344 -31.30 17.90 11.59
C THR A 344 -32.15 19.13 11.97
N GLN A 345 -33.10 19.48 11.12
CA GLN A 345 -34.02 20.61 11.37
C GLN A 345 -34.82 20.44 12.67
N GLU A 346 -35.22 19.21 12.99
CA GLU A 346 -35.93 18.87 14.23
C GLU A 346 -35.07 19.09 15.46
N ALA A 347 -33.81 18.66 15.40
CA ALA A 347 -32.87 18.84 16.49
C ALA A 347 -32.63 20.34 16.75
N ILE A 348 -32.39 21.10 15.68
CA ILE A 348 -32.17 22.55 15.77
C ILE A 348 -33.42 23.26 16.28
N ALA A 349 -34.62 22.90 15.82
CA ALA A 349 -35.86 23.46 16.31
C ALA A 349 -36.09 23.12 17.79
N SER A 350 -35.87 21.87 18.18
CA SER A 350 -36.03 21.44 19.57
C SER A 350 -35.07 22.18 20.49
N ASP A 351 -33.80 22.27 20.13
CA ASP A 351 -32.78 22.97 20.91
C ASP A 351 -33.06 24.47 20.99
N PHE A 352 -33.47 25.08 19.87
CA PHE A 352 -33.85 26.49 19.79
C PHE A 352 -35.02 26.82 20.72
N PHE A 353 -36.11 26.03 20.69
CA PHE A 353 -37.27 26.24 21.55
C PHE A 353 -36.98 25.92 23.02
N SER A 354 -36.13 24.93 23.29
CA SER A 354 -35.68 24.62 24.65
C SER A 354 -34.82 25.74 25.24
N ALA A 355 -33.92 26.32 24.44
CA ALA A 355 -33.12 27.46 24.86
C ALA A 355 -33.99 28.69 25.11
N ALA A 356 -34.95 28.96 24.21
CA ALA A 356 -35.87 30.07 24.35
C ALA A 356 -36.77 29.94 25.59
N SER A 357 -37.32 28.75 25.85
CA SER A 357 -38.20 28.52 27.00
C SER A 357 -37.50 28.60 28.35
N ALA A 358 -36.19 28.30 28.37
CA ALA A 358 -35.30 28.46 29.52
C ALA A 358 -34.72 29.88 29.66
N GLY A 359 -35.04 30.81 28.75
CA GLY A 359 -34.49 32.18 28.75
C GLY A 359 -32.98 32.25 28.47
N GLN A 360 -32.43 31.24 27.76
CA GLN A 360 -31.03 31.20 27.33
C GLN A 360 -30.83 32.03 26.05
N ASP A 361 -29.57 32.33 25.71
CA ASP A 361 -29.25 33.00 24.44
C ASP A 361 -29.56 32.08 23.24
N ILE A 362 -30.39 32.58 22.33
CA ILE A 362 -30.81 31.87 21.10
C ILE A 362 -30.08 32.34 19.85
N SER A 363 -29.19 33.34 19.96
CA SER A 363 -28.52 33.97 18.82
C SER A 363 -27.74 32.99 17.94
N GLY A 364 -27.18 31.93 18.53
CA GLY A 364 -26.41 30.90 17.83
C GLY A 364 -27.23 30.03 16.86
N TYR A 365 -28.54 29.96 17.06
CA TYR A 365 -29.45 29.20 16.21
C TYR A 365 -29.99 30.01 15.02
N LEU A 366 -29.86 31.33 15.08
CA LEU A 366 -30.39 32.25 14.06
C LEU A 366 -29.41 32.41 12.90
N ALA A 367 -29.95 32.49 11.68
CA ALA A 367 -29.19 32.70 10.46
C ALA A 367 -28.56 34.10 10.44
N ASP A 368 -27.39 34.21 9.82
CA ASP A 368 -26.64 35.46 9.76
C ASP A 368 -27.37 36.52 8.91
N SER A 369 -28.31 36.09 8.05
CA SER A 369 -29.20 36.93 7.26
C SER A 369 -30.33 37.60 8.03
N VAL A 370 -30.58 37.22 9.29
CA VAL A 370 -31.66 37.79 10.12
C VAL A 370 -31.19 39.12 10.71
N SER A 371 -31.94 40.20 10.45
CA SER A 371 -31.64 41.53 10.99
C SER A 371 -31.80 41.58 12.51
N SER A 372 -31.11 42.51 13.19
CA SER A 372 -31.22 42.64 14.66
C SER A 372 -32.66 42.90 15.13
N ASP A 373 -33.44 43.64 14.35
CA ASP A 373 -34.86 43.90 14.66
C ASP A 373 -35.69 42.61 14.58
N ALA A 374 -35.50 41.81 13.54
CA ALA A 374 -36.17 40.51 13.39
C ALA A 374 -35.75 39.50 14.48
N LYS A 375 -34.48 39.53 14.93
CA LYS A 375 -34.03 38.70 16.07
C LYS A 375 -34.77 39.07 17.36
N ASN A 376 -35.00 40.36 17.60
CA ASN A 376 -35.75 40.84 18.77
C ASN A 376 -37.23 40.45 18.67
N GLU A 377 -37.82 40.55 17.48
CA GLU A 377 -39.20 40.13 17.23
C GLU A 377 -39.39 38.63 17.46
N ILE A 378 -38.52 37.80 16.87
CA ILE A 378 -38.51 36.34 17.09
C ILE A 378 -38.39 36.04 18.58
N SER A 379 -37.46 36.69 19.30
CA SER A 379 -37.28 36.49 20.74
C SER A 379 -38.53 36.86 21.55
N SER A 380 -39.29 37.87 21.12
CA SER A 380 -40.48 38.35 21.82
C SER A 380 -41.69 37.43 21.74
N ILE A 381 -41.76 36.59 20.69
CA ILE A 381 -42.87 35.66 20.47
C ILE A 381 -42.58 34.24 20.98
N MET A 382 -41.35 33.96 21.43
CA MET A 382 -40.99 32.64 21.94
C MET A 382 -41.71 32.33 23.27
N PRO A 383 -42.13 31.08 23.47
CA PRO A 383 -42.85 30.71 24.69
C PRO A 383 -41.88 30.59 25.87
N THR A 384 -42.27 31.11 27.03
CA THR A 384 -41.50 31.01 28.28
C THR A 384 -42.04 29.89 29.17
N GLY A 385 -41.14 29.05 29.71
CA GLY A 385 -41.53 27.93 30.58
C GLY A 385 -42.44 26.87 29.93
N ALA A 386 -42.42 26.77 28.60
CA ALA A 386 -43.22 25.82 27.83
C ALA A 386 -42.40 24.59 27.40
N THR A 387 -43.10 23.47 27.20
CA THR A 387 -42.52 22.27 26.56
C THR A 387 -42.92 22.24 25.09
N SER A 388 -41.93 22.18 24.21
CA SER A 388 -42.11 22.24 22.76
C SER A 388 -41.84 20.89 22.12
N THR A 389 -42.68 20.49 21.16
CA THR A 389 -42.52 19.26 20.39
C THR A 389 -42.61 19.55 18.89
N VAL A 390 -41.70 18.97 18.13
CA VAL A 390 -41.71 19.06 16.66
C VAL A 390 -42.84 18.18 16.13
N SER A 391 -43.80 18.80 15.46
CA SER A 391 -45.03 18.17 14.96
C SER A 391 -44.95 17.79 13.48
N GLY A 392 -44.06 18.40 12.72
CA GLY A 392 -43.83 18.09 11.31
C GLY A 392 -42.66 18.87 10.72
N VAL A 393 -42.09 18.36 9.63
CA VAL A 393 -41.03 19.06 8.88
C VAL A 393 -41.30 18.93 7.40
N ASP A 394 -41.43 20.07 6.73
CA ASP A 394 -41.37 20.16 5.28
C ASP A 394 -39.93 20.48 4.86
N ARG A 395 -39.30 19.57 4.12
CA ARG A 395 -37.87 19.65 3.79
C ARG A 395 -37.71 20.06 2.34
N SER A 396 -36.87 21.06 2.12
CA SER A 396 -36.30 21.34 0.80
C SER A 396 -34.79 21.47 0.88
N MET A 397 -34.13 21.50 -0.27
CA MET A 397 -32.66 21.64 -0.35
C MET A 397 -32.15 22.96 0.24
N ALA A 398 -32.92 24.05 0.09
CA ALA A 398 -32.46 25.41 0.39
C ALA A 398 -33.17 26.03 1.60
N SER A 399 -34.46 25.76 1.77
CA SER A 399 -35.31 26.32 2.81
C SER A 399 -36.28 25.26 3.36
N SER A 400 -36.19 24.94 4.64
CA SER A 400 -37.09 23.95 5.27
C SER A 400 -37.99 24.64 6.28
N THR A 401 -39.19 24.12 6.47
CA THR A 401 -40.15 24.62 7.44
C THR A 401 -40.42 23.56 8.49
N VAL A 402 -40.27 23.91 9.77
CA VAL A 402 -40.54 23.04 10.92
C VAL A 402 -41.77 23.54 11.66
N LEU A 403 -42.73 22.64 11.88
CA LEU A 403 -43.92 22.91 12.69
C LEU A 403 -43.63 22.49 14.13
N VAL A 404 -43.74 23.43 15.07
CA VAL A 404 -43.49 23.20 16.49
C VAL A 404 -44.74 23.53 17.29
N THR A 405 -45.16 22.63 18.17
CA THR A 405 -46.27 22.86 19.09
C THR A 405 -45.72 23.01 20.50
N SER A 406 -46.06 24.09 21.19
CA SER A 406 -45.63 24.36 22.56
C SER A 406 -46.80 24.33 23.53
N SER A 407 -46.69 23.54 24.59
CA SER A 407 -47.66 23.53 25.69
C SER A 407 -47.27 24.59 26.72
N LEU A 408 -48.12 25.60 26.88
CA LEU A 408 -47.91 26.74 27.76
C LEU A 408 -48.25 26.36 29.21
N ALA A 409 -47.49 26.88 30.18
CA ALA A 409 -47.72 26.66 31.61
C ALA A 409 -49.12 27.10 32.10
N SER A 410 -49.80 27.98 31.34
CA SER A 410 -51.15 28.48 31.60
C SER A 410 -52.28 27.56 31.10
N GLY A 411 -51.98 26.40 30.49
CA GLY A 411 -52.97 25.39 30.09
C GLY A 411 -53.48 25.49 28.65
N GLY A 412 -52.72 26.14 27.75
CA GLY A 412 -53.02 26.24 26.31
C GLY A 412 -51.90 25.65 25.43
N SER A 413 -52.16 25.47 24.13
CA SER A 413 -51.14 25.08 23.14
C SER A 413 -50.98 26.17 22.09
N GLN A 414 -49.74 26.51 21.74
CA GLN A 414 -49.41 27.46 20.69
C GLN A 414 -48.57 26.75 19.62
N SER A 415 -48.97 26.90 18.37
CA SER A 415 -48.24 26.35 17.22
C SER A 415 -47.39 27.43 16.58
N TYR A 416 -46.21 27.02 16.09
CA TYR A 416 -45.22 27.86 15.44
C TYR A 416 -44.82 27.23 14.12
N GLU A 417 -44.63 28.08 13.13
CA GLU A 417 -43.99 27.74 11.87
C GLU A 417 -42.59 28.36 11.85
N VAL A 418 -41.57 27.51 11.76
CA VAL A 418 -40.16 27.90 11.88
C VAL A 418 -39.51 27.68 10.52
N THR A 419 -39.15 28.76 9.85
CA THR A 419 -38.43 28.70 8.58
C THR A 419 -36.93 28.62 8.85
N MET A 420 -36.26 27.72 8.16
CA MET A 420 -34.81 27.49 8.28
C MET A 420 -34.13 27.55 6.93
N VAL A 421 -32.97 28.20 6.89
CA VAL A 421 -32.10 28.28 5.71
C VAL A 421 -30.85 27.42 5.91
N ARG A 422 -30.28 26.95 4.80
CA ARG A 422 -29.09 26.11 4.82
C ARG A 422 -27.87 26.88 5.34
N SER A 423 -27.12 26.27 6.25
CA SER A 423 -25.86 26.79 6.78
C SER A 423 -24.82 25.68 6.80
N GLY A 424 -24.01 25.58 5.74
CA GLY A 424 -23.07 24.48 5.54
C GLY A 424 -23.79 23.13 5.43
N LEU A 425 -23.41 22.16 6.26
CA LEU A 425 -24.07 20.85 6.33
C LEU A 425 -25.33 20.85 7.20
N GLY A 426 -25.58 21.90 7.98
CA GLY A 426 -26.72 22.02 8.90
C GLY A 426 -27.71 23.11 8.50
N TRP A 427 -28.51 23.54 9.47
CA TRP A 427 -29.58 24.51 9.30
C TRP A 427 -29.48 25.63 10.33
N LYS A 428 -30.05 26.78 10.00
CA LYS A 428 -30.24 27.89 10.95
C LYS A 428 -31.62 28.50 10.75
N VAL A 429 -32.22 28.98 11.84
CA VAL A 429 -33.55 29.60 11.85
C VAL A 429 -33.47 30.97 11.17
N SER A 430 -34.28 31.18 10.14
CA SER A 430 -34.39 32.47 9.44
C SER A 430 -35.63 33.25 9.83
N ASP A 431 -36.71 32.57 10.23
CA ASP A 431 -37.96 33.19 10.61
C ASP A 431 -38.79 32.28 11.54
N VAL A 432 -39.65 32.89 12.36
CA VAL A 432 -40.59 32.19 13.25
C VAL A 432 -41.91 32.94 13.24
N THR A 433 -43.00 32.24 12.89
CA THR A 433 -44.35 32.82 12.88
C THR A 433 -45.31 31.99 13.73
N LEU A 434 -46.32 32.66 14.31
CA LEU A 434 -47.38 31.99 15.05
C LEU A 434 -48.38 31.38 14.08
N SER A 435 -48.60 30.07 14.19
CA SER A 435 -49.59 29.36 13.39
C SER A 435 -50.90 29.24 14.18
N PHE A 436 -51.98 29.81 13.64
CA PHE A 436 -53.32 29.65 14.18
C PHE A 436 -54.12 28.73 13.26
N SER A 437 -54.39 27.50 13.71
CA SER A 437 -55.28 26.60 12.98
C SER A 437 -56.69 27.20 12.94
N SER A 438 -57.09 27.72 11.78
CA SER A 438 -58.46 28.20 11.56
C SER A 438 -59.43 27.02 11.66
N GLN A 439 -60.33 27.02 12.65
CA GLN A 439 -61.53 26.20 12.55
C GLN A 439 -62.42 26.79 11.46
N GLY A 440 -62.58 26.08 10.33
CA GLY A 440 -63.51 26.49 9.26
C GLY A 440 -63.48 25.59 8.01
N SER A 441 -64.57 24.86 7.82
CA SER A 441 -64.95 23.91 6.77
C SER A 441 -64.64 24.25 5.29
N ALA A 442 -64.31 23.18 4.55
CA ALA A 442 -64.58 22.82 3.14
C ALA A 442 -64.85 23.88 2.03
N SER A 443 -64.21 23.59 0.88
CA SER A 443 -64.60 23.89 -0.52
C SER A 443 -64.08 25.18 -1.17
N GLY A 444 -63.09 25.01 -2.06
CA GLY A 444 -63.17 25.41 -3.47
C GLY A 444 -63.29 26.89 -3.87
N ALA A 445 -62.36 27.29 -4.74
CA ALA A 445 -62.48 28.30 -5.80
C ALA A 445 -62.20 29.80 -5.47
N THR A 446 -61.05 30.23 -6.02
CA THR A 446 -60.82 31.43 -6.85
C THR A 446 -60.92 32.85 -6.27
N THR A 447 -59.81 33.59 -6.47
CA THR A 447 -59.66 35.06 -6.71
C THR A 447 -60.13 36.03 -5.63
N THR A 448 -59.25 36.97 -5.24
CA THR A 448 -59.14 38.32 -5.84
C THR A 448 -58.26 39.19 -4.94
N THR A 449 -57.24 39.81 -5.55
CA THR A 449 -56.45 40.95 -5.07
C THR A 449 -57.34 42.17 -4.78
N GLY A 450 -57.13 42.85 -3.65
CA GLY A 450 -57.65 44.21 -3.49
C GLY A 450 -57.47 44.81 -2.11
N GLN A 451 -56.53 45.75 -1.99
CA GLN A 451 -56.60 47.02 -1.24
C GLN A 451 -55.20 47.65 -1.30
N LEU A 452 -55.01 48.97 -1.34
CA LEU A 452 -55.82 50.12 -1.72
C LEU A 452 -54.77 51.23 -1.99
N ALA A 453 -55.04 52.12 -2.92
CA ALA A 453 -54.12 53.14 -3.40
C ALA A 453 -53.71 54.18 -2.34
N THR A 454 -52.46 54.64 -2.42
CA THR A 454 -52.08 56.03 -2.14
C THR A 454 -51.25 56.56 -3.31
N THR A 455 -51.85 57.51 -4.01
CA THR A 455 -51.29 58.43 -5.03
C THR A 455 -50.15 59.28 -4.47
N THR A 456 -49.10 59.56 -5.25
CA THR A 456 -48.56 60.92 -5.48
C THR A 456 -47.67 60.95 -6.74
N ASP A 457 -48.09 61.80 -7.67
CA ASP A 457 -47.39 62.59 -8.69
C ASP A 457 -46.68 62.03 -9.93
N ALA A 458 -46.88 62.82 -10.97
CA ALA A 458 -46.65 62.61 -12.39
C ALA A 458 -45.41 63.36 -12.89
N ALA A 459 -44.75 62.80 -13.92
CA ALA A 459 -44.09 63.53 -15.01
C ALA A 459 -43.75 62.50 -16.12
N THR A 460 -44.57 62.35 -17.16
CA THR A 460 -44.43 62.95 -18.51
C THR A 460 -43.23 62.48 -19.36
N ALA A 461 -43.58 61.87 -20.51
CA ALA A 461 -42.98 61.95 -21.86
C ALA A 461 -41.79 61.07 -22.30
N GLN A 462 -42.08 60.41 -23.45
CA GLN A 462 -41.27 60.14 -24.65
C GLN A 462 -40.15 59.09 -24.54
N ASP A 463 -40.27 57.94 -25.20
CA ASP A 463 -40.18 57.71 -26.66
C ASP A 463 -38.81 58.11 -27.22
N THR A 464 -37.94 57.12 -27.42
CA THR A 464 -37.20 56.99 -28.68
C THR A 464 -36.62 55.59 -28.80
N ALA A 465 -37.07 54.91 -29.85
CA ALA A 465 -36.37 53.83 -30.50
C ALA A 465 -35.01 54.31 -31.04
N THR A 466 -34.01 53.43 -31.02
CA THR A 466 -33.25 53.05 -32.23
C THR A 466 -32.37 51.83 -31.94
N THR A 467 -32.69 50.76 -32.65
CA THR A 467 -31.73 49.82 -33.22
C THR A 467 -30.70 50.55 -34.08
N ASP A 468 -29.43 50.20 -33.92
CA ASP A 468 -28.62 49.58 -34.99
C ASP A 468 -27.54 48.69 -34.35
#